data_AF-A0A0C9ZPY2-F1
#
_entry.id   AF-A0A0C9ZPY2-F1
#
_cell.length_a   1.000
_cell.length_b   1.000
_cell.length_c   1.000
_cell.angle_alpha   90.00
_cell.angle_beta   90.00
_cell.angle_gamma   90.00
#
_symmetry.space_group_name_H-M   'P 1'
#
loop_
_entity.id
_entity.type
_entity.pdbx_description
1 polymer ?
#
loop_
_entity_poly.entity_id
_entity_poly.type
_entity_poly.pdbx_seq_one_letter_code
_entity_poly.pdbx_strand_id
1 'polypeptide(L)'
;VMSKLTKLSEEFNYNVSDPGATMTFVAGGALKPIGGHILSHSSATRMFLRKGKRRAEERVAKLVDSPDRPESEASYKLDEGGWTDV
;
A
#
# COMPACT_ATOMS: atom_id res chain seq x y z
N VAL A 1 -9.07 -16.81 3.77
CA VAL A 1 -7.84 -16.68 2.95
C VAL A 1 -6.76 -15.94 3.72
N MET A 2 -7.03 -14.73 4.24
CA MET A 2 -6.07 -13.95 5.04
C MET A 2 -5.45 -14.72 6.21
N SER A 3 -6.25 -15.43 7.01
CA SER A 3 -5.74 -16.26 8.11
C SER A 3 -4.81 -17.40 7.67
N LYS A 4 -4.91 -17.86 6.42
CA LYS A 4 -3.95 -18.84 5.87
C LYS A 4 -2.64 -18.16 5.49
N LEU A 5 -2.71 -16.95 4.91
CA LEU A 5 -1.53 -16.16 4.56
C LEU A 5 -0.73 -15.74 5.79
N THR A 6 -1.40 -15.33 6.86
CA THR A 6 -0.74 -15.03 8.15
C THR A 6 -0.03 -16.25 8.71
N LYS A 7 -0.68 -17.42 8.72
CA LYS A 7 -0.05 -18.67 9.17
C LYS A 7 1.18 -19.05 8.34
N LEU A 8 1.11 -18.92 7.02
CA LEU A 8 2.25 -19.19 6.14
C LEU A 8 3.41 -18.21 6.39
N SER A 9 3.10 -16.93 6.62
CA SER A 9 4.09 -15.92 6.99
C SER A 9 4.77 -16.27 8.30
N GLU A 10 4.02 -16.69 9.32
CA GLU A 10 4.55 -17.09 10.63
C GLU A 10 5.37 -18.39 10.57
N GLU A 11 4.92 -19.39 9.80
CA GLU A 11 5.56 -20.70 9.71
C GLU A 11 6.90 -20.64 8.96
N PHE A 12 6.95 -19.89 7.87
CA PHE A 12 8.11 -19.86 6.97
C PHE A 12 8.88 -18.54 6.98
N ASN A 13 8.45 -17.57 7.80
CA ASN A 13 9.03 -16.24 7.89
C ASN A 13 9.09 -15.50 6.54
N TYR A 14 8.05 -15.65 5.72
CA TYR A 14 7.91 -14.96 4.43
C TYR A 14 7.13 -13.65 4.56
N ASN A 15 7.55 -12.64 3.79
CA ASN A 15 6.75 -11.43 3.61
C ASN A 15 5.62 -11.69 2.59
N VAL A 16 4.39 -11.33 2.96
CA VAL A 16 3.21 -11.43 2.10
C VAL A 16 2.72 -10.03 1.75
N SER A 17 2.78 -9.69 0.47
CA SER A 17 2.26 -8.43 -0.07
C SER A 17 1.03 -8.66 -0.95
N ASP A 18 -0.06 -7.94 -0.70
CA ASP A 18 -1.28 -7.97 -1.52
C ASP A 18 -1.45 -6.65 -2.29
N PRO A 19 -1.38 -6.65 -3.65
CA PRO A 19 -1.65 -5.46 -4.45
C PRO A 19 -3.16 -5.19 -4.50
N GLY A 20 -3.68 -4.54 -3.47
CA GLY A 20 -5.08 -4.17 -3.38
C GLY A 20 -5.50 -3.15 -4.45
N ALA A 21 -6.71 -3.31 -4.99
CA ALA A 21 -7.33 -2.31 -5.85
C ALA A 21 -7.97 -1.17 -5.04
N THR A 22 -8.16 -0.03 -5.68
CA THR A 22 -8.87 1.12 -5.09
C THR A 22 -10.27 1.22 -5.67
N MET A 23 -11.28 1.47 -4.82
CA MET A 23 -12.64 1.77 -5.25
C MET A 23 -12.67 3.10 -6.00
N THR A 24 -13.10 3.06 -7.26
CA THR A 24 -13.21 4.21 -8.16
C THR A 24 -14.53 4.96 -8.03
N PHE A 25 -15.57 4.33 -7.48
CA PHE A 25 -16.90 4.92 -7.34
C PHE A 25 -17.29 5.04 -5.87
N VAL A 26 -16.70 6.02 -5.18
CA VAL A 26 -17.06 6.38 -3.80
C VAL A 26 -17.75 7.73 -3.83
N ALA A 27 -18.91 7.83 -3.19
CA ALA A 27 -19.62 9.10 -3.04
C ALA A 27 -18.69 10.13 -2.38
N GLY A 28 -18.43 11.26 -3.06
CA GLY A 28 -17.48 12.29 -2.62
C GLY A 28 -16.05 12.17 -3.18
N GLY A 29 -15.79 11.27 -4.13
CA GLY A 29 -14.52 11.22 -4.88
C GLY A 29 -13.31 10.72 -4.09
N ALA A 30 -13.51 10.27 -2.85
CA ALA A 30 -12.45 9.74 -2.01
C ALA A 30 -12.03 8.33 -2.44
N LEU A 31 -10.78 8.18 -2.85
CA LEU A 31 -10.16 6.88 -3.13
C LEU A 31 -10.06 6.06 -1.84
N LYS A 32 -10.76 4.91 -1.78
CA LYS A 32 -10.74 3.98 -0.65
C LYS A 32 -10.33 2.59 -1.12
N PRO A 33 -9.52 1.82 -0.36
CA PRO A 33 -9.15 0.47 -0.74
C PRO A 33 -10.38 -0.47 -0.73
N ILE A 34 -10.35 -1.50 -1.58
CA ILE A 34 -11.36 -2.57 -1.57
C ILE A 34 -11.18 -3.50 -0.35
N GLY A 35 -12.20 -4.32 -0.06
CA GLY A 35 -12.16 -5.35 0.99
C GLY A 35 -12.47 -4.88 2.41
N GLY A 36 -12.68 -3.57 2.59
CA GLY A 36 -13.27 -3.00 3.81
C GLY A 36 -12.48 -3.31 5.10
N HIS A 37 -13.20 -3.42 6.22
CA HIS A 37 -12.59 -3.61 7.54
C HIS A 37 -11.85 -4.95 7.68
N ILE A 38 -12.28 -6.00 6.98
CA ILE A 38 -11.66 -7.33 7.08
C ILE A 38 -10.22 -7.29 6.57
N LEU A 39 -10.00 -6.73 5.37
CA LEU A 39 -8.63 -6.55 4.85
C LEU A 39 -7.85 -5.51 5.66
N SER A 40 -8.53 -4.45 6.13
CA SER A 40 -7.92 -3.41 6.96
C SER A 40 -7.32 -3.96 8.26
N HIS A 41 -8.01 -4.86 8.96
CA HIS A 41 -7.55 -5.42 10.24
C HIS A 41 -6.59 -6.60 10.09
N SER A 42 -6.62 -7.30 8.96
CA SER A 42 -5.72 -8.44 8.73
C SER A 42 -4.37 -8.05 8.15
N SER A 43 -4.23 -6.81 7.64
CA SER A 43 -2.98 -6.29 7.09
C SER A 43 -2.14 -5.64 8.20
N ALA A 44 -0.87 -6.00 8.31
CA ALA A 44 0.04 -5.40 9.29
C ALA A 44 0.53 -4.01 8.86
N THR A 45 0.74 -3.77 7.56
CA THR A 45 1.24 -2.48 7.06
C THR A 45 0.54 -2.15 5.75
N ARG A 46 0.05 -0.92 5.62
CA ARG A 46 -0.73 -0.47 4.45
C ARG A 46 -0.12 0.77 3.84
N MET A 47 0.18 0.70 2.55
CA MET A 47 0.72 1.82 1.78
C MET A 47 -0.24 2.23 0.66
N PHE A 48 -0.38 3.53 0.47
CA PHE A 48 -1.14 4.13 -0.63
C PHE A 48 -0.18 4.77 -1.62
N LEU A 49 -0.14 4.23 -2.83
CA LEU A 49 0.74 4.68 -3.91
C LEU A 49 -0.02 5.60 -4.85
N ARG A 50 0.54 6.78 -5.15
CA ARG A 50 -0.07 7.75 -6.08
C ARG A 50 0.97 8.39 -7.00
N LYS A 51 0.50 8.90 -8.14
CA LYS A 51 1.33 9.71 -9.04
C LYS A 51 1.64 11.07 -8.38
N GLY A 52 2.87 11.55 -8.52
CA GLY A 52 3.27 12.87 -8.08
C GLY A 52 2.52 13.97 -8.85
N LYS A 53 2.27 15.10 -8.19
CA LYS A 53 1.52 16.23 -8.79
C LYS A 53 2.38 17.07 -9.75
N ARG A 54 3.70 17.06 -9.60
CA ARG A 54 4.62 17.99 -10.27
C ARG A 54 5.37 17.38 -11.45
N ARG A 55 6.02 16.23 -11.27
CA ARG A 55 6.80 15.54 -12.31
C ARG A 55 6.10 14.25 -12.72
N ALA A 56 6.10 13.94 -14.02
CA ALA A 56 5.39 12.78 -14.57
C ALA A 56 5.88 11.43 -14.01
N GLU A 57 7.17 11.36 -13.66
CA GLU A 57 7.84 10.13 -13.24
C GLU A 57 7.99 10.02 -11.72
N GLU A 58 7.78 11.14 -11.01
CA GLU A 58 7.75 11.14 -9.55
C GLU A 58 6.45 10.52 -9.05
N ARG A 59 6.56 9.72 -8.00
CA ARG A 59 5.51 9.00 -7.31
C ARG A 59 5.62 9.26 -5.83
N VAL A 60 4.51 9.10 -5.12
CA VAL A 60 4.46 9.25 -3.67
C VAL A 60 3.86 8.00 -3.06
N ALA A 61 4.59 7.41 -2.13
CA ALA A 61 4.13 6.33 -1.27
C ALA A 61 3.75 6.93 0.09
N LYS A 62 2.47 6.86 0.45
CA LYS A 62 1.98 7.22 1.78
C LYS A 62 1.84 5.97 2.63
N LEU A 63 2.52 5.91 3.77
CA LEU A 63 2.22 4.93 4.80
C LEU A 63 0.91 5.34 5.48
N VAL A 64 -0.11 4.50 5.34
CA VAL A 64 -1.48 4.75 5.85
C VAL A 64 -1.63 4.19 7.26
N ASP A 65 -1.02 3.03 7.51
CA ASP A 65 -1.19 2.32 8.78
C ASP A 65 -0.04 1.34 8.98
N SER A 66 0.48 1.28 10.20
CA SER A 66 1.52 0.37 10.66
C SER A 66 1.53 0.33 12.20
N PRO A 67 1.87 -0.81 12.82
CA PRO A 67 1.96 -0.92 14.27
C PRO A 67 3.17 -0.20 14.86
N ASP A 68 4.24 0.01 14.08
CA ASP A 68 5.55 0.45 14.56
C ASP A 68 6.02 1.77 13.94
N ARG A 69 5.37 2.25 12.88
CA ARG A 69 5.75 3.48 12.17
C ARG A 69 4.61 4.48 12.12
N PRO A 70 4.89 5.78 12.34
CA PRO A 70 3.89 6.83 12.17
C PRO A 70 3.54 6.99 10.69
N GLU A 71 2.33 7.51 10.40
CA GLU A 71 1.95 7.90 9.05
C GLU A 71 2.96 8.89 8.45
N SER A 72 3.50 8.55 7.28
CA SER A 72 4.49 9.37 6.59
C SER A 72 4.34 9.25 5.08
N GLU A 73 4.98 10.15 4.35
CA GLU A 73 5.05 10.10 2.88
C GLU A 73 6.51 10.06 2.44
N ALA A 74 6.78 9.30 1.38
CA ALA A 74 8.07 9.25 0.71
C ALA A 74 7.86 9.41 -0.80
N SER A 75 8.69 10.24 -1.42
CA SER A 75 8.73 10.35 -2.88
C SER A 75 9.69 9.29 -3.45
N TYR A 76 9.36 8.77 -4.63
CA TYR A 76 10.21 7.87 -5.41
C TYR A 76 10.02 8.15 -6.91
N LYS A 77 10.94 7.71 -7.76
CA LYS A 77 10.81 7.75 -9.23
C LYS A 77 10.70 6.34 -9.78
N LEU A 78 10.09 6.21 -10.96
CA LEU A 78 10.05 4.99 -11.74
C LEU A 78 10.80 5.20 -13.05
N ASP A 79 11.99 4.59 -13.16
CA ASP A 79 12.82 4.59 -14.36
C ASP A 79 12.72 3.23 -15.09
N GLU A 80 13.38 3.07 -16.24
CA GLU A 80 13.42 1.80 -16.98
C GLU A 80 13.96 0.63 -16.15
N GLY A 81 14.87 0.92 -15.20
CA GLY A 81 15.45 -0.06 -14.27
C GLY A 81 14.59 -0.36 -13.03
N GLY A 82 13.44 0.29 -12.87
CA GLY A 82 12.56 0.10 -11.71
C GLY A 82 12.48 1.34 -10.81
N TRP A 83 12.61 1.14 -9.51
CA TRP A 83 12.36 2.18 -8.50
C TRP A 83 13.67 2.87 -8.14
N THR A 84 13.68 4.20 -8.19
CA THR A 84 14.86 5.02 -7.91
C THR A 84 14.53 6.12 -6.90
N ASP A 85 15.54 6.55 -6.15
CA ASP A 85 15.42 7.69 -5.23
C ASP A 85 15.27 9.03 -5.99
N VAL A 86 14.66 10.03 -5.34
CA VAL A 86 14.26 11.31 -5.98
C VAL A 86 15.29 12.40 -5.78
#